data_AF-A0A150W1F2-F1
#
_entry.id   AF-A0A150W1F2-F1
#
_cell.length_a   1.000
_cell.length_b   1.000
_cell.length_c   1.000
_cell.angle_alpha   90.00
_cell.angle_beta   90.00
_cell.angle_gamma   90.00
#
_symmetry.space_group_name_H-M   'P 1'
#
loop_
_entity.id
_entity.type
_entity.pdbx_description
1 polymer ?
#
loop_
_entity_poly.entity_id
_entity_poly.type
_entity_poly.pdbx_seq_one_letter_code
_entity_poly.pdbx_strand_id
1 'polypeptide(L)'
;MTPHELWTALPQDARERVDAFVVRRKRIMAVKEMWESGVVPRPDLNDCLHLTAVRTEILADRLVPLPAQDVDTLAGKAVALPGPPAALELEWDGDSWGWILLLGAVLPDPPGRPRPLARWQQADWTEPLATARALADRLGVPLRGPGDDGPPYAGAE
;
A
#
# COMPACT_ATOMS: atom_id res chain seq x y z
N MET A 1 -13.92 -18.31 11.68
CA MET A 1 -15.02 -18.55 10.71
C MET A 1 -14.40 -18.58 9.32
N THR A 2 -14.73 -19.54 8.45
CA THR A 2 -14.16 -19.54 7.10
C THR A 2 -14.65 -18.33 6.28
N PRO A 3 -13.93 -17.90 5.23
CA PRO A 3 -14.39 -16.82 4.36
C PRO A 3 -15.80 -17.05 3.79
N HIS A 4 -16.12 -18.29 3.41
CA HIS A 4 -17.43 -18.64 2.89
C HIS A 4 -18.54 -18.49 3.93
N GLU A 5 -18.33 -19.00 5.15
CA GLU A 5 -19.29 -18.87 6.25
C GLU A 5 -19.54 -17.39 6.59
N LEU A 6 -18.46 -16.60 6.71
CA LEU A 6 -18.57 -15.18 7.03
C LEU A 6 -19.30 -14.42 5.93
N TRP A 7 -18.94 -14.65 4.67
CA TRP A 7 -19.59 -14.00 3.53
C TRP A 7 -21.09 -14.29 3.49
N THR A 8 -21.49 -15.52 3.80
CA THR A 8 -22.89 -15.95 3.76
C THR A 8 -23.68 -15.41 4.95
N ALA A 9 -23.03 -15.23 6.11
CA ALA A 9 -23.62 -14.65 7.31
C ALA A 9 -23.86 -13.13 7.20
N LEU A 10 -23.07 -12.42 6.39
CA LEU A 10 -23.26 -10.99 6.19
C LEU A 10 -24.62 -10.69 5.53
N PRO A 11 -25.36 -9.66 5.99
CA PRO A 11 -26.48 -9.09 5.25
C PRO A 11 -26.08 -8.65 3.83
N GLN A 12 -27.02 -8.69 2.90
CA GLN A 12 -26.76 -8.39 1.49
C GLN A 12 -26.17 -6.99 1.29
N ASP A 13 -26.69 -6.00 1.99
CA ASP A 13 -26.23 -4.61 1.91
C ASP A 13 -24.79 -4.45 2.48
N ALA A 14 -24.45 -5.19 3.53
CA ALA A 14 -23.08 -5.25 4.05
C ALA A 14 -22.11 -5.90 3.06
N ARG A 15 -22.52 -6.98 2.37
CA ARG A 15 -21.71 -7.61 1.30
C ARG A 15 -21.39 -6.63 0.18
N GLU A 16 -22.39 -5.87 -0.28
CA GLU A 16 -22.21 -4.86 -1.32
C GLU A 16 -21.25 -3.74 -0.90
N ARG A 17 -21.35 -3.27 0.35
CA ARG A 17 -20.43 -2.26 0.89
C ARG A 17 -19.01 -2.80 1.08
N VAL A 18 -18.86 -4.04 1.56
CA VAL A 18 -17.57 -4.72 1.66
C VAL A 18 -16.90 -4.80 0.28
N ASP A 19 -17.62 -5.30 -0.74
CA ASP A 19 -17.09 -5.39 -2.10
C ASP A 19 -16.71 -4.01 -2.66
N ALA A 20 -17.53 -2.98 -2.41
CA ALA A 20 -17.23 -1.61 -2.83
C ALA A 20 -15.95 -1.06 -2.18
N PHE A 21 -15.67 -1.43 -0.92
CA PHE A 21 -14.42 -1.07 -0.26
C PHE A 21 -13.23 -1.90 -0.77
N VAL A 22 -13.43 -3.19 -1.03
CA VAL A 22 -12.40 -4.07 -1.63
C VAL A 22 -11.98 -3.55 -3.00
N VAL A 23 -12.93 -3.24 -3.88
CA VAL A 23 -12.68 -2.65 -5.21
C VAL A 23 -11.85 -1.38 -5.11
N ARG A 24 -12.12 -0.54 -4.12
CA ARG A 24 -11.37 0.71 -3.88
C ARG A 24 -10.08 0.51 -3.08
N ARG A 25 -9.68 -0.75 -2.81
CA ARG A 25 -8.51 -1.14 -2.00
C ARG A 25 -8.53 -0.56 -0.58
N LYS A 26 -9.71 -0.30 -0.02
CA LYS A 26 -9.92 0.26 1.34
C LYS A 26 -10.17 -0.85 2.37
N ARG A 27 -9.18 -1.71 2.58
CA ARG A 27 -9.28 -2.93 3.41
C ARG A 27 -9.81 -2.66 4.84
N ILE A 28 -9.31 -1.64 5.53
CA ILE A 28 -9.76 -1.30 6.88
C ILE A 28 -11.25 -0.92 6.91
N MET A 29 -11.74 -0.26 5.85
CA MET A 29 -13.17 0.07 5.75
C MET A 29 -14.03 -1.17 5.49
N ALA A 30 -13.52 -2.13 4.72
CA ALA A 30 -14.19 -3.42 4.53
C ALA A 30 -14.30 -4.20 5.85
N VAL A 31 -13.22 -4.26 6.64
CA VAL A 31 -13.24 -4.89 7.98
C VAL A 31 -14.22 -4.19 8.91
N LYS A 32 -14.20 -2.85 8.93
CA LYS A 32 -15.13 -2.05 9.72
C LYS A 32 -16.59 -2.39 9.37
N GLU A 33 -16.90 -2.48 8.07
CA GLU A 33 -18.24 -2.85 7.60
C GLU A 33 -18.66 -4.25 8.08
N MET A 34 -17.76 -5.23 8.05
CA MET A 34 -18.04 -6.57 8.57
C MET A 34 -18.32 -6.55 10.08
N TRP A 35 -17.60 -5.75 10.85
CA TRP A 35 -17.82 -5.59 12.29
C TRP A 35 -19.12 -4.86 12.64
N GLU A 36 -19.55 -3.93 11.79
CA GLU A 36 -20.78 -3.15 11.99
C GLU A 36 -22.02 -3.83 11.37
N SER A 37 -21.85 -4.98 10.70
CA SER A 37 -22.91 -5.72 10.00
C SER A 37 -23.95 -6.41 10.90
N GLY A 38 -23.69 -6.51 12.20
CA GLY A 38 -24.57 -7.19 13.16
C GLY A 38 -24.45 -8.72 13.19
N VAL A 39 -23.47 -9.32 12.50
CA VAL A 39 -23.16 -10.76 12.60
C VAL A 39 -22.77 -11.13 14.03
N VAL A 40 -23.35 -12.21 14.55
CA VAL A 40 -23.10 -12.75 15.90
C VAL A 40 -22.68 -14.22 15.81
N PRO A 41 -21.56 -14.64 16.46
CA PRO A 41 -20.60 -13.77 17.17
C PRO A 41 -19.92 -12.80 16.21
N ARG A 42 -19.48 -11.64 16.74
CA ARG A 42 -18.74 -10.66 15.95
C ARG A 42 -17.50 -11.36 15.35
N PRO A 43 -17.29 -11.29 14.03
CA PRO A 43 -16.14 -11.94 13.42
C PRO A 43 -14.84 -11.32 13.94
N ASP A 44 -13.83 -12.16 14.16
CA ASP A 44 -12.53 -11.67 14.57
C ASP A 44 -11.83 -10.92 13.44
N LEU A 45 -10.73 -10.23 13.78
CA LEU A 45 -9.98 -9.47 12.80
C LEU A 45 -9.42 -10.38 11.69
N ASN A 46 -8.85 -11.54 12.02
CA ASN A 46 -8.22 -12.46 11.07
C ASN A 46 -9.22 -13.01 10.05
N ASP A 47 -10.41 -13.41 10.48
CA ASP A 47 -11.51 -13.85 9.63
C ASP A 47 -11.90 -12.76 8.62
N CYS A 48 -12.06 -11.52 9.09
CA CYS A 48 -12.40 -10.38 8.22
C CYS A 48 -11.34 -10.12 7.14
N LEU A 49 -10.07 -10.29 7.50
CA LEU A 49 -8.94 -10.05 6.60
C LEU A 49 -8.79 -11.15 5.58
N HIS A 50 -8.98 -12.40 6.01
CA HIS A 50 -8.97 -13.54 5.13
C HIS A 50 -10.11 -13.43 4.11
N LEU A 51 -11.32 -13.05 4.55
CA LEU A 51 -12.41 -12.76 3.63
C LEU A 51 -12.07 -11.60 2.68
N THR A 52 -11.49 -10.50 3.18
CA THR A 52 -11.06 -9.36 2.35
C THR A 52 -10.05 -9.79 1.28
N ALA A 53 -9.10 -10.67 1.61
CA ALA A 53 -8.14 -11.23 0.66
C ALA A 53 -8.83 -12.06 -0.42
N VAL A 54 -9.70 -13.01 -0.04
CA VAL A 54 -10.49 -13.83 -0.97
C VAL A 54 -11.36 -12.95 -1.89
N ARG A 55 -12.02 -11.92 -1.35
CA ARG A 55 -12.79 -10.97 -2.17
C ARG A 55 -11.92 -10.17 -3.11
N THR A 56 -10.70 -9.82 -2.72
CA THR A 56 -9.74 -9.11 -3.59
C THR A 56 -9.37 -9.95 -4.80
N GLU A 57 -9.16 -11.26 -4.61
CA GLU A 57 -8.88 -12.21 -5.69
C GLU A 57 -10.10 -12.37 -6.63
N ILE A 58 -11.30 -12.54 -6.07
CA ILE A 58 -12.53 -12.69 -6.83
C ILE A 58 -12.84 -11.43 -7.67
N LEU A 59 -12.51 -10.25 -7.16
CA LEU A 59 -12.81 -8.96 -7.78
C LEU A 59 -11.59 -8.36 -8.50
N ALA A 60 -10.55 -9.15 -8.79
CA ALA A 60 -9.26 -8.68 -9.29
C ALA A 60 -9.37 -7.81 -10.56
N ASP A 61 -10.28 -8.16 -11.46
CA ASP A 61 -10.58 -7.47 -12.72
C ASP A 61 -11.29 -6.11 -12.52
N ARG A 62 -11.91 -5.92 -11.35
CA ARG A 62 -12.69 -4.72 -11.00
C ARG A 62 -11.94 -3.79 -10.06
N LEU A 63 -10.79 -4.18 -9.54
CA LEU A 63 -10.02 -3.36 -8.61
C LEU A 63 -9.67 -2.03 -9.26
N VAL A 64 -9.83 -0.94 -8.51
CA VAL A 64 -9.30 0.36 -8.92
C VAL A 64 -7.79 0.21 -9.14
N PRO A 65 -7.27 0.59 -10.32
CA PRO A 65 -5.84 0.50 -10.59
C PRO A 65 -5.03 1.26 -9.54
N LEU A 66 -3.88 0.72 -9.18
CA LEU A 66 -2.93 1.50 -8.39
C LEU A 66 -2.45 2.68 -9.24
N PRO A 67 -2.19 3.85 -8.64
CA PRO A 67 -1.57 4.96 -9.36
C PRO A 67 -0.27 4.50 -10.02
N ALA A 68 0.00 4.96 -11.23
CA ALA A 68 1.26 4.66 -11.91
C ALA A 68 2.44 5.12 -11.05
N GLN A 69 3.47 4.28 -10.99
CA GLN A 69 4.68 4.50 -10.19
C GLN A 69 5.94 4.44 -11.07
N ASP A 70 5.79 4.60 -12.38
CA ASP A 70 6.92 4.73 -13.31
C ASP A 70 7.66 6.07 -13.12
N VAL A 71 8.88 6.14 -13.64
CA VAL A 71 9.78 7.28 -13.44
C VAL A 71 9.18 8.60 -13.96
N ASP A 72 8.45 8.60 -15.08
CA ASP A 72 7.83 9.82 -15.61
C ASP A 72 6.74 10.34 -14.67
N THR A 73 5.86 9.46 -14.22
CA THR A 73 4.80 9.80 -13.27
C THR A 73 5.38 10.34 -11.96
N LEU A 74 6.43 9.71 -11.44
CA LEU A 74 7.07 10.14 -10.19
C LEU A 74 7.84 11.46 -10.35
N ALA A 75 8.49 11.69 -11.48
CA ALA A 75 9.13 12.97 -11.80
C ALA A 75 8.09 14.10 -11.86
N GLY A 76 6.92 13.85 -12.47
CA GLY A 76 5.81 14.81 -12.48
C GLY A 76 5.32 15.15 -11.06
N LYS A 77 5.20 14.15 -10.18
CA LYS A 77 4.86 14.38 -8.75
C LYS A 77 5.93 15.22 -8.04
N ALA A 78 7.21 14.95 -8.29
CA ALA A 78 8.32 15.70 -7.69
C ALA A 78 8.33 17.17 -8.14
N VAL A 79 8.03 17.46 -9.41
CA VAL A 79 7.91 18.83 -9.93
C VAL A 79 6.73 19.59 -9.32
N ALA A 80 5.65 18.89 -8.98
CA ALA A 80 4.48 19.50 -8.33
C ALA A 80 4.69 19.83 -6.84
N LEU A 81 5.85 19.51 -6.27
CA LEU A 81 6.18 19.86 -4.89
C LEU A 81 6.44 21.37 -4.75
N PRO A 82 6.30 21.94 -3.53
CA PRO A 82 6.55 23.37 -3.29
C PRO A 82 7.98 23.85 -3.60
N GLY A 83 8.92 22.94 -3.80
CA GLY A 83 10.30 23.22 -4.17
C GLY A 83 11.01 21.95 -4.64
N PRO A 84 12.21 22.08 -5.25
CA PRO A 84 12.98 20.93 -5.70
C PRO A 84 13.40 20.05 -4.51
N PRO A 85 13.34 18.72 -4.64
CA PRO A 85 13.88 17.82 -3.63
C PRO A 85 15.38 18.02 -3.44
N ALA A 86 15.84 17.94 -2.20
CA ALA A 86 17.26 17.86 -1.85
C ALA A 86 17.79 16.42 -1.88
N ALA A 87 16.91 15.43 -1.70
CA ALA A 87 17.19 14.00 -1.78
C ALA A 87 15.90 13.22 -2.03
N LEU A 88 16.06 11.97 -2.45
CA LEU A 88 15.01 10.95 -2.35
C LEU A 88 15.36 9.99 -1.22
N GLU A 89 14.33 9.49 -0.57
CA GLU A 89 14.45 8.55 0.55
C GLU A 89 13.52 7.37 0.29
N LEU A 90 14.11 6.19 0.14
CA LEU A 90 13.39 4.92 0.02
C LEU A 90 13.54 4.17 1.34
N GLU A 91 12.42 3.90 2.00
CA GLU A 91 12.40 3.30 3.33
C GLU A 91 11.52 2.06 3.37
N TRP A 92 11.96 1.09 4.17
CA TRP A 92 11.09 0.03 4.64
C TRP A 92 10.19 0.55 5.76
N ASP A 93 8.90 0.38 5.57
CA ASP A 93 7.88 0.55 6.60
C ASP A 93 7.17 -0.79 6.81
N GLY A 94 6.80 -1.07 8.04
CA GLY A 94 6.17 -2.32 8.43
C GLY A 94 4.87 -2.02 9.16
N ASP A 95 3.78 -2.62 8.69
CA ASP A 95 2.52 -2.61 9.44
C ASP A 95 2.04 -4.03 9.68
N SER A 96 0.83 -4.17 10.23
CA SER A 96 0.19 -5.48 10.45
C SER A 96 -0.07 -6.25 9.14
N TRP A 97 0.21 -5.67 7.98
CA TRP A 97 0.04 -6.24 6.64
C TRP A 97 1.36 -6.57 5.95
N GLY A 98 2.47 -6.51 6.68
CA GLY A 98 3.81 -6.84 6.19
C GLY A 98 4.62 -5.60 5.77
N TRP A 99 5.65 -5.86 4.97
CA TRP A 99 6.60 -4.83 4.56
C TRP A 99 6.09 -4.00 3.38
N ILE A 100 6.43 -2.72 3.44
CA ILE A 100 6.04 -1.68 2.50
C ILE A 100 7.31 -0.91 2.15
N LEU A 101 7.48 -0.60 0.87
CA LEU A 101 8.48 0.39 0.46
C LEU A 101 7.80 1.73 0.23
N LEU A 102 8.33 2.75 0.90
CA LEU A 102 7.88 4.13 0.77
C LEU A 102 8.99 4.95 0.12
N LEU A 103 8.69 5.58 -1.01
CA LEU A 103 9.59 6.58 -1.62
C LEU A 103 9.06 7.97 -1.31
N GLY A 104 9.91 8.78 -0.66
CA GLY A 104 9.63 10.16 -0.33
C GLY A 104 10.66 11.13 -0.91
N ALA A 105 10.23 12.36 -1.17
CA ALA A 105 11.09 13.48 -1.50
C ALA A 105 11.40 14.32 -0.26
N VAL A 106 12.68 14.46 0.06
CA VAL A 106 13.15 15.33 1.14
C VAL A 106 13.25 16.75 0.61
N LEU A 107 12.54 17.71 1.22
CA LEU A 107 12.64 19.12 0.88
C LEU A 107 13.68 19.81 1.78
N PRO A 108 14.44 20.81 1.26
CA PRO A 108 15.51 21.45 2.01
C PRO A 108 15.00 22.26 3.21
N ASP A 109 13.88 22.98 3.07
CA ASP A 109 13.30 23.80 4.14
C ASP A 109 11.77 23.94 4.02
N PRO A 110 11.04 24.00 5.15
CA PRO A 110 11.51 23.63 6.49
C PRO A 110 11.78 22.12 6.57
N PRO A 111 12.72 21.68 7.43
CA PRO A 111 12.96 20.25 7.65
C PRO A 111 11.67 19.58 8.12
N GLY A 112 11.37 18.41 7.54
CA GLY A 112 10.14 17.70 7.83
C GLY A 112 10.12 16.32 7.20
N ARG A 113 9.01 15.61 7.41
CA ARG A 113 8.82 14.27 6.86
C ARG A 113 8.91 14.33 5.31
N PRO A 114 9.60 13.36 4.67
CA PRO A 114 9.62 13.24 3.22
C PRO A 114 8.21 13.30 2.62
N ARG A 115 8.05 14.03 1.51
CA ARG A 115 6.77 14.11 0.79
C ARG A 115 6.56 12.81 0.01
N PRO A 116 5.47 12.07 0.25
CA PRO A 116 5.30 10.75 -0.36
C PRO A 116 5.14 10.86 -1.87
N LEU A 117 5.93 10.09 -2.61
CA LEU A 117 5.84 9.96 -4.07
C LEU A 117 5.21 8.64 -4.49
N ALA A 118 5.62 7.55 -3.83
CA ALA A 118 5.18 6.19 -4.15
C ALA A 118 5.14 5.28 -2.91
N ARG A 119 4.35 4.22 -3.03
CA ARG A 119 4.17 3.17 -2.03
C ARG A 119 3.99 1.84 -2.75
N TRP A 120 4.88 0.89 -2.47
CA TRP A 120 4.78 -0.48 -2.94
C TRP A 120 4.48 -1.40 -1.77
N GLN A 121 3.50 -2.28 -1.95
CA GLN A 121 3.15 -3.35 -1.03
C GLN A 121 3.20 -4.66 -1.80
N GLN A 122 3.77 -5.71 -1.20
CA GLN A 122 3.80 -7.05 -1.82
C GLN A 122 4.46 -7.06 -3.21
N ALA A 123 5.42 -6.16 -3.44
CA ALA A 123 6.21 -6.09 -4.67
C ALA A 123 7.58 -6.74 -4.46
N ASP A 124 8.16 -7.30 -5.53
CA ASP A 124 9.59 -7.58 -5.55
C ASP A 124 10.34 -6.25 -5.38
N TRP A 125 11.07 -6.13 -4.27
CA TRP A 125 11.68 -4.87 -3.82
C TRP A 125 12.74 -4.33 -4.79
N THR A 126 13.25 -5.17 -5.69
CA THR A 126 14.22 -4.78 -6.71
C THR A 126 13.65 -3.80 -7.73
N GLU A 127 12.37 -3.93 -8.10
CA GLU A 127 11.69 -3.02 -9.04
C GLU A 127 11.48 -1.60 -8.45
N PRO A 128 10.93 -1.43 -7.22
CA PRO A 128 10.90 -0.15 -6.52
C PRO A 128 12.28 0.49 -6.37
N LEU A 129 13.31 -0.29 -6.02
CA LEU A 129 14.67 0.25 -5.90
C LEU A 129 15.22 0.74 -7.24
N ALA A 130 15.07 -0.04 -8.31
CA ALA A 130 15.48 0.36 -9.65
C ALA A 130 14.77 1.64 -10.11
N THR A 131 13.46 1.73 -9.84
CA THR A 131 12.64 2.91 -10.13
C THR A 131 13.14 4.13 -9.34
N ALA A 132 13.42 3.97 -8.04
CA ALA A 132 13.92 5.05 -7.19
C ALA A 132 15.31 5.55 -7.65
N ARG A 133 16.21 4.64 -8.05
CA ARG A 133 17.53 4.98 -8.60
C ARG A 133 17.39 5.79 -9.90
N ALA A 134 16.59 5.29 -10.85
CA ALA A 134 16.36 5.99 -12.11
C ALA A 134 15.73 7.38 -11.91
N LEU A 135 14.83 7.53 -10.93
CA LEU A 135 14.25 8.82 -10.57
C LEU A 135 15.30 9.76 -9.95
N ALA A 136 16.14 9.26 -9.04
CA ALA A 136 17.22 10.03 -8.42
C ALA A 136 18.18 10.58 -9.47
N ASP A 137 18.61 9.73 -10.41
CA ASP A 137 19.47 10.10 -11.53
C ASP A 137 18.84 11.20 -12.39
N ARG A 138 17.54 11.06 -12.71
CA ARG A 138 16.79 12.04 -13.50
C ARG A 138 16.69 13.39 -12.80
N LEU A 139 16.47 13.39 -11.49
CA LEU A 139 16.33 14.62 -10.70
C LEU A 139 17.69 15.23 -10.33
N GLY A 140 18.79 14.49 -10.50
CA GLY A 140 20.14 14.92 -10.10
C GLY A 140 20.31 15.04 -8.59
N VAL A 141 19.61 14.19 -7.82
CA VAL A 141 19.61 14.23 -6.34
C VAL A 141 20.07 12.88 -5.77
N PRO A 142 20.66 12.85 -4.57
CA PRO A 142 21.03 11.58 -3.95
C PRO A 142 19.79 10.77 -3.55
N LEU A 143 19.91 9.44 -3.65
CA LEU A 143 18.99 8.47 -3.06
C LEU A 143 19.55 7.96 -1.72
N ARG A 144 18.71 7.92 -0.69
CA ARG A 144 19.01 7.36 0.64
C ARG A 144 18.14 6.15 0.91
N GLY A 145 18.71 5.13 1.57
CA GLY A 145 18.01 3.90 1.96
C GLY A 145 17.42 3.09 0.79
N PRO A 146 16.82 1.92 1.08
CA PRO A 146 17.12 1.07 2.24
C PRO A 146 18.44 0.30 2.06
N GLY A 147 19.17 0.53 0.96
CA GLY A 147 20.33 -0.27 0.55
C GLY A 147 19.93 -1.45 -0.35
N ASP A 148 20.89 -2.32 -0.66
CA ASP A 148 20.70 -3.49 -1.55
C ASP A 148 20.42 -4.79 -0.77
N ASP A 149 20.26 -4.70 0.55
CA ASP A 149 20.19 -5.85 1.46
C ASP A 149 18.76 -6.41 1.64
N GLY A 150 17.77 -5.91 0.87
CA GLY A 150 16.37 -6.33 0.97
C GLY A 150 15.66 -5.84 2.25
N PRO A 151 14.47 -6.38 2.60
CA PRO A 151 13.77 -6.00 3.82
C PRO A 151 14.55 -6.43 5.07
N PRO A 152 14.50 -5.66 6.18
CA PRO A 152 15.33 -5.87 7.37
C PRO A 152 15.18 -7.23 8.08
N TYR A 153 14.30 -8.11 7.62
CA TYR A 153 14.22 -9.51 8.03
C TYR A 153 13.71 -10.40 6.87
N ALA A 154 14.51 -10.58 5.81
CA ALA A 154 14.27 -11.62 4.78
C ALA A 154 14.89 -12.98 5.16
N GLY A 155 15.02 -13.28 6.45
CA GLY A 155 15.68 -14.48 6.95
C GLY A 155 15.01 -14.99 8.22
N ALA A 156 13.90 -15.71 8.06
CA ALA A 156 13.41 -16.74 8.98
C ALA A 156 12.16 -17.39 8.36
N GLU A 157 12.37 -18.30 7.41
CA GLU A 157 11.54 -19.51 7.28
C GLU A 157 12.48 -20.72 7.32
#